data_AF-A0A369QPG0-F1
#
_entry.id   AF-A0A369QPG0-F1
#
_cell.length_a   1.000
_cell.length_b   1.000
_cell.length_c   1.000
_cell.angle_alpha   90.00
_cell.angle_beta   90.00
_cell.angle_gamma   90.00
#
_symmetry.space_group_name_H-M   'P 1'
#
loop_
_entity.id
_entity.type
_entity.pdbx_description
1 polymer ?
#
loop_
_entity_poly.entity_id
_entity_poly.type
_entity_poly.pdbx_seq_one_letter_code
_entity_poly.pdbx_strand_id
1 'polypeptide(L)'
;GPSRGAPAAPGRDGLPVPGAGAPEPGAAPAPAPHPAAAQIVDLLAAKGARLAELEGAGGMDAARALDLCAEALGDCAEIARDEGGVVADLIDEAVDLMVLLQLEGSRSALSDAVALLCQVRCEGEACLAA
;
A
#
# COMPACT_ATOMS: atom_id res chain seq x y z
N GLY A 1 -81.20 -14.10 26.11
CA GLY A 1 -80.51 -14.68 27.27
C GLY A 1 -79.10 -14.14 27.31
N PRO A 2 -78.60 -13.66 28.47
CA PRO A 2 -77.32 -12.97 28.63
C PRO A 2 -76.15 -13.93 28.92
N SER A 3 -74.91 -13.48 28.69
CA SER A 3 -73.64 -13.72 29.44
C SER A 3 -72.47 -13.17 28.61
N ARG A 4 -71.81 -12.02 28.92
CA ARG A 4 -70.94 -11.65 30.06
C ARG A 4 -69.47 -12.11 29.86
N GLY A 5 -68.53 -11.16 29.75
CA GLY A 5 -67.08 -11.43 29.87
C GLY A 5 -66.20 -10.28 29.34
N ALA A 6 -65.51 -9.57 30.23
CA ALA A 6 -64.80 -8.29 30.07
C ALA A 6 -63.52 -8.29 29.18
N PRO A 7 -63.07 -7.10 28.71
CA PRO A 7 -61.68 -6.86 28.34
C PRO A 7 -60.86 -6.42 29.58
N ALA A 8 -59.74 -7.09 29.83
CA ALA A 8 -58.72 -6.65 30.79
C ALA A 8 -57.50 -6.13 30.01
N ALA A 9 -57.10 -4.89 30.31
CA ALA A 9 -55.90 -4.24 29.80
C ALA A 9 -54.62 -4.97 30.29
N PRO A 10 -53.46 -4.59 29.74
CA PRO A 10 -52.67 -3.66 30.54
C PRO A 10 -52.10 -2.50 29.73
N GLY A 11 -52.17 -1.32 30.32
CA GLY A 11 -51.33 -0.20 29.92
C GLY A 11 -49.87 -0.57 30.09
N ARG A 12 -49.02 -0.03 29.21
CA ARG A 12 -47.60 0.12 29.47
C ARG A 12 -47.22 1.53 29.08
N ASP A 13 -47.18 2.36 30.12
CA ASP A 13 -46.34 3.54 30.25
C ASP A 13 -45.00 3.36 29.55
N GLY A 14 -44.59 4.42 28.87
CA GLY A 14 -43.29 4.53 28.26
C GLY A 14 -42.16 4.51 29.30
N LEU A 15 -41.08 3.84 28.93
CA LEU A 15 -39.74 4.06 29.46
C LEU A 15 -38.78 4.08 28.27
N PRO A 16 -37.90 5.10 28.13
CA PRO A 16 -36.79 5.04 27.20
C PRO A 16 -35.74 4.07 27.77
N VAL A 17 -35.41 3.01 27.01
CA VAL A 17 -34.27 2.14 27.34
C VAL A 17 -32.98 2.73 26.75
N PRO A 18 -31.97 3.05 27.58
CA PRO A 18 -30.61 3.32 27.12
C PRO A 18 -29.88 1.99 26.91
N GLY A 19 -29.19 1.88 25.77
CA GLY A 19 -27.91 1.18 25.66
C GLY A 19 -27.90 -0.34 25.86
N ALA A 20 -27.80 -1.07 24.74
CA ALA A 20 -26.95 -2.25 24.64
C ALA A 20 -26.62 -2.45 23.15
N GLY A 21 -25.85 -1.50 22.60
CA GLY A 21 -25.15 -1.74 21.35
C GLY A 21 -24.25 -2.96 21.55
N ALA A 22 -24.32 -3.90 20.62
CA ALA A 22 -23.41 -5.03 20.56
C ALA A 22 -21.96 -4.53 20.68
N PRO A 23 -21.08 -5.18 21.44
CA PRO A 23 -19.66 -4.90 21.32
C PRO A 23 -19.27 -5.24 19.88
N GLU A 24 -18.83 -4.21 19.15
CA GLU A 24 -18.30 -4.33 17.80
C GLU A 24 -17.21 -5.40 17.75
N PRO A 25 -17.08 -6.16 16.65
CA PRO A 25 -16.01 -7.14 16.49
C PRO A 25 -14.70 -6.43 16.75
N GLY A 26 -13.97 -6.92 17.76
CA GLY A 26 -12.75 -6.31 18.27
C GLY A 26 -11.87 -5.88 17.11
N ALA A 27 -11.63 -4.57 17.03
CA ALA A 27 -10.62 -4.03 16.15
C ALA A 27 -9.33 -4.79 16.47
N ALA A 28 -8.93 -5.66 15.55
CA ALA A 28 -7.59 -6.19 15.55
C ALA A 28 -6.65 -4.98 15.62
N PRO A 29 -5.62 -5.01 16.48
CA PRO A 29 -4.65 -3.93 16.53
C PRO A 29 -4.17 -3.69 15.09
N ALA A 30 -4.30 -2.46 14.62
CA ALA A 30 -3.74 -2.06 13.33
C ALA A 30 -2.28 -2.52 13.31
N PRO A 31 -1.82 -3.18 12.23
CA PRO A 31 -0.42 -3.56 12.12
C PRO A 31 0.44 -2.33 12.42
N ALA A 32 1.48 -2.53 13.22
CA ALA A 32 2.42 -1.46 13.51
C ALA A 32 2.99 -0.96 12.18
N PRO A 33 3.17 0.37 11.99
CA PRO A 33 3.68 0.92 10.76
C PRO A 33 5.01 0.25 10.43
N HIS A 34 5.10 -0.37 9.24
CA HIS A 34 6.29 -1.08 8.78
C HIS A 34 7.39 -0.06 8.43
N PRO A 35 8.45 0.09 9.26
CA PRO A 35 9.50 1.08 9.03
C PRO A 35 10.22 0.90 7.68
N ALA A 36 10.34 -0.31 7.14
CA ALA A 36 10.90 -0.56 5.82
C ALA A 36 9.99 -0.03 4.72
N ALA A 37 8.67 -0.23 4.81
CA ALA A 37 7.73 0.28 3.81
C ALA A 37 7.80 1.82 3.70
N ALA A 38 7.88 2.53 4.84
CA ALA A 38 8.08 3.98 4.85
C ALA A 38 9.39 4.39 4.18
N GLN A 39 10.50 3.72 4.55
CA GLN A 39 11.81 4.00 3.97
C GLN A 39 11.86 3.73 2.45
N ILE A 40 11.22 2.66 1.98
CA ILE A 40 11.10 2.31 0.56
C ILE A 40 10.31 3.39 -0.19
N VAL A 41 9.17 3.83 0.35
CA VAL A 41 8.35 4.88 -0.26
C VAL A 41 9.12 6.19 -0.37
N ASP A 42 9.78 6.61 0.71
CA ASP A 42 10.58 7.85 0.75
C ASP A 42 11.77 7.79 -0.24
N LEU A 43 12.47 6.66 -0.27
CA LEU A 43 13.56 6.42 -1.20
C LEU A 43 13.09 6.50 -2.66
N LEU A 44 12.00 5.82 -3.00
CA LEU A 44 11.44 5.82 -4.35
C LEU A 44 10.93 7.20 -4.75
N ALA A 45 10.35 7.96 -3.83
CA ALA A 45 9.96 9.35 -4.06
C ALA A 45 11.18 10.23 -4.39
N ALA A 46 12.28 10.10 -3.62
CA ALA A 46 13.50 10.86 -3.85
C ALA A 46 14.16 10.50 -5.19
N LYS A 47 14.26 9.21 -5.53
CA LYS A 47 14.83 8.76 -6.81
C LYS A 47 13.95 9.19 -8.00
N GLY A 48 12.62 9.15 -7.85
CA GLY A 48 11.67 9.64 -8.84
C GLY A 48 11.81 11.14 -9.12
N ALA A 49 11.99 11.96 -8.08
CA ALA A 49 12.27 13.39 -8.24
C ALA A 49 13.57 13.64 -9.01
N ARG A 50 14.63 12.90 -8.69
CA ARG A 50 15.92 12.98 -9.40
C ARG A 50 15.81 12.58 -10.87
N LEU A 51 15.01 11.56 -11.19
CA LEU A 51 14.70 11.16 -12.56
C LEU A 51 14.00 12.30 -13.33
N ALA A 52 13.00 12.93 -12.73
CA ALA A 52 12.29 14.06 -13.34
C ALA A 52 13.20 15.29 -13.56
N GLU A 53 14.10 15.60 -12.64
CA GLU A 53 15.11 16.66 -12.81
C GLU A 53 16.04 16.41 -14.00
N LEU A 54 16.52 15.16 -14.13
CA LEU A 54 17.41 14.78 -15.22
C LEU A 54 16.70 14.77 -16.58
N GLU A 55 15.42 14.38 -16.62
CA GLU A 55 14.58 14.49 -17.80
C GLU A 55 14.39 15.96 -18.22
N GLY A 56 14.06 16.84 -17.26
CA GLY A 56 13.91 18.28 -17.47
C GLY A 56 15.19 18.99 -17.92
N ALA A 57 16.36 18.43 -17.61
CA ALA A 57 17.66 18.93 -18.08
C ALA A 57 17.96 18.62 -19.56
N GLY A 58 17.06 17.91 -20.26
CA GLY A 58 17.10 17.74 -21.71
C GLY A 58 18.07 16.69 -22.22
N GLY A 59 18.50 15.75 -21.38
CA GLY A 59 19.55 14.78 -21.75
C GLY A 59 19.53 13.49 -20.95
N MET A 60 18.35 12.98 -20.57
CA MET A 60 18.27 11.67 -19.94
C MET A 60 18.54 10.57 -20.96
N ASP A 61 19.68 9.89 -20.82
CA ASP A 61 19.97 8.66 -21.54
C ASP A 61 19.19 7.49 -20.91
N ALA A 62 18.62 6.62 -21.73
CA ALA A 62 17.78 5.52 -21.26
C ALA A 62 18.57 4.51 -20.42
N ALA A 63 19.83 4.25 -20.75
CA ALA A 63 20.67 3.35 -19.96
C ALA A 63 20.99 3.97 -18.60
N ARG A 64 21.32 5.27 -18.56
CA ARG A 64 21.54 5.98 -17.29
C ARG A 64 20.28 6.02 -16.40
N ALA A 65 19.11 6.10 -17.02
CA ALA A 65 17.83 6.05 -16.32
C ALA A 65 17.52 4.66 -15.77
N LEU A 66 17.81 3.61 -16.54
CA LEU A 66 17.69 2.23 -16.10
C LEU A 66 18.69 1.92 -14.96
N ASP A 67 19.92 2.40 -15.03
CA ASP A 67 20.91 2.27 -13.94
C ASP A 67 20.38 2.87 -12.63
N LEU A 68 19.79 4.08 -12.69
CA LEU A 68 19.18 4.71 -11.52
C LEU A 68 17.98 3.93 -10.98
N CYS A 69 17.18 3.32 -11.87
CA CYS A 69 16.06 2.47 -11.46
C CYS A 69 16.55 1.17 -10.80
N ALA A 70 17.61 0.56 -11.33
CA ALA A 70 18.24 -0.61 -10.76
C ALA A 70 18.89 -0.33 -9.41
N GLU A 71 19.59 0.80 -9.26
CA GLU A 71 20.12 1.26 -7.99
C GLU A 71 18.99 1.44 -6.96
N ALA A 72 17.88 2.08 -7.36
CA ALA A 72 16.74 2.28 -6.48
C ALA A 72 16.11 0.95 -6.02
N LEU A 73 15.95 -0.03 -6.91
CA LEU A 73 15.43 -1.35 -6.54
C LEU A 73 16.41 -2.13 -5.66
N GLY A 74 17.71 -2.05 -5.92
CA GLY A 74 18.73 -2.66 -5.07
C GLY A 74 18.71 -2.09 -3.65
N ASP A 75 18.65 -0.77 -3.53
CA ASP A 75 18.49 -0.08 -2.24
C ASP A 75 17.19 -0.49 -1.53
N CYS A 76 16.07 -0.62 -2.27
CA CYS A 76 14.81 -1.11 -1.73
C CYS A 76 14.90 -2.56 -1.25
N ALA A 77 15.61 -3.43 -1.97
CA ALA A 77 15.79 -4.84 -1.62
C ALA A 77 16.61 -4.99 -0.34
N GLU A 78 17.66 -4.19 -0.18
CA GLU A 78 18.45 -4.11 1.06
C GLU A 78 17.57 -3.72 2.25
N ILE A 79 16.72 -2.69 2.09
CA ILE A 79 15.79 -2.25 3.14
C ILE A 79 14.73 -3.33 3.45
N ALA A 80 14.21 -4.02 2.42
CA ALA A 80 13.16 -5.00 2.56
C ALA A 80 13.62 -6.34 3.18
N ARG A 81 14.90 -6.71 2.99
CA ARG A 81 15.50 -7.94 3.54
C ARG A 81 15.43 -8.02 5.06
N ASP A 82 15.43 -6.88 5.74
CA ASP A 82 15.41 -6.83 7.20
C ASP A 82 14.01 -7.08 7.81
N GLU A 83 12.94 -6.86 7.05
CA GLU A 83 11.55 -7.01 7.54
C GLU A 83 10.77 -8.18 6.93
N GLY A 84 11.07 -8.56 5.67
CA GLY A 84 10.32 -9.58 4.93
C GLY A 84 8.86 -9.19 4.65
N GLY A 85 8.17 -9.98 3.81
CA GLY A 85 6.75 -9.80 3.48
C GLY A 85 6.50 -9.45 2.01
N VAL A 86 5.24 -9.13 1.69
CA VAL A 86 4.75 -8.98 0.31
C VAL A 86 5.53 -7.94 -0.49
N VAL A 87 5.94 -6.84 0.15
CA VAL A 87 6.76 -5.79 -0.48
C VAL A 87 8.16 -6.31 -0.81
N ALA A 88 8.75 -7.17 0.03
CA ALA A 88 10.05 -7.78 -0.24
C ALA A 88 9.99 -8.74 -1.43
N ASP A 89 8.96 -9.60 -1.49
CA ASP A 89 8.76 -10.53 -2.62
C ASP A 89 8.59 -9.78 -3.94
N LEU A 90 7.81 -8.69 -3.93
CA LEU A 90 7.63 -7.83 -5.10
C LEU A 90 8.92 -7.12 -5.52
N ILE A 91 9.72 -6.67 -4.55
CA ILE A 91 11.00 -6.02 -4.84
C ILE A 91 11.99 -7.01 -5.45
N ASP A 92 12.08 -8.24 -4.93
CA ASP A 92 12.94 -9.27 -5.51
C ASP A 92 12.54 -9.59 -6.96
N GLU A 93 11.24 -9.73 -7.25
CA GLU A 93 10.74 -9.90 -8.62
C GLU A 93 11.05 -8.68 -9.50
N ALA A 94 10.89 -7.46 -8.96
CA ALA A 94 11.20 -6.24 -9.69
C ALA A 94 12.71 -6.12 -10.00
N VAL A 95 13.60 -6.58 -9.10
CA VAL A 95 15.05 -6.63 -9.33
C VAL A 95 15.38 -7.56 -10.49
N ASP A 96 14.79 -8.76 -10.52
CA ASP A 96 14.99 -9.72 -11.61
C ASP A 96 14.49 -9.16 -12.95
N LEU A 97 13.31 -8.51 -12.96
CA LEU A 97 12.79 -7.84 -14.15
C LEU A 97 13.68 -6.68 -14.59
N MET A 98 14.24 -5.91 -13.65
CA MET A 98 15.15 -4.79 -13.98
C MET A 98 16.43 -5.25 -14.67
N VAL A 99 16.95 -6.43 -14.32
CA VAL A 99 18.09 -7.03 -15.03
C VAL A 99 17.74 -7.30 -16.49
N LEU A 100 16.53 -7.82 -16.77
CA LEU A 100 16.05 -8.05 -18.13
C LEU A 100 15.88 -6.73 -18.90
N LEU A 101 15.33 -5.70 -18.25
CA LEU A 101 15.13 -4.37 -18.85
C LEU A 101 16.46 -3.67 -19.19
N GLN A 102 17.48 -3.82 -18.34
CA GLN A 102 18.83 -3.31 -18.63
C GLN A 102 19.48 -4.01 -19.82
N LEU A 103 19.24 -5.32 -19.99
CA LEU A 103 19.74 -6.05 -21.16
C LEU A 103 19.06 -5.61 -22.47
N GLU A 104 17.79 -5.19 -22.40
CA GLU A 104 17.08 -4.64 -23.56
C GLU A 104 17.55 -3.22 -23.90
N GLY A 105 17.76 -2.37 -22.90
CA GLY A 105 18.34 -1.03 -23.06
C GLY A 105 17.49 -0.07 -23.90
N SER A 106 16.19 -0.35 -24.02
CA SER A 106 15.26 0.40 -24.87
C SER A 106 14.49 1.47 -24.07
N ARG A 107 13.85 2.42 -24.79
CA ARG A 107 12.93 3.38 -24.13
C ARG A 107 11.66 2.73 -23.58
N SER A 108 11.20 1.64 -24.21
CA SER A 108 10.11 0.83 -23.65
C SER A 108 10.54 0.19 -22.34
N ALA A 109 11.76 -0.34 -22.28
CA ALA A 109 12.29 -0.91 -21.06
C ALA A 109 12.39 0.11 -19.92
N LEU A 110 12.75 1.37 -20.23
CA LEU A 110 12.71 2.46 -19.26
C LEU A 110 11.28 2.76 -18.75
N SER A 111 10.30 2.78 -19.64
CA SER A 111 8.90 2.99 -19.23
C SER A 111 8.43 1.87 -18.29
N ASP A 112 8.80 0.62 -18.59
CA ASP A 112 8.45 -0.53 -17.77
C ASP A 112 9.17 -0.51 -16.41
N ALA A 113 10.45 -0.11 -16.40
CA ALA A 113 11.23 0.11 -15.19
C ALA A 113 10.57 1.16 -14.26
N VAL A 114 10.13 2.28 -14.84
CA VAL A 114 9.43 3.33 -14.08
C VAL A 114 8.08 2.84 -13.56
N ALA A 115 7.35 2.05 -14.36
CA ALA A 115 6.09 1.44 -13.93
C ALA A 115 6.29 0.48 -12.75
N LEU A 116 7.34 -0.35 -12.78
CA LEU A 116 7.72 -1.23 -11.67
C LEU A 116 8.01 -0.45 -10.40
N LEU A 117 8.82 0.61 -10.47
CA LEU A 117 9.10 1.47 -9.32
C LEU A 117 7.83 2.12 -8.75
N CYS A 118 6.91 2.54 -9.62
CA CYS A 118 5.61 3.08 -9.18
C CYS A 118 4.77 2.02 -8.46
N GLN A 119 4.76 0.78 -8.97
CA GLN A 119 4.05 -0.33 -8.34
C GLN A 119 4.61 -0.64 -6.95
N VAL A 120 5.94 -0.75 -6.81
CA VAL A 120 6.60 -0.98 -5.50
C VAL A 120 6.24 0.14 -4.51
N ARG A 121 6.22 1.40 -4.96
CA ARG A 121 5.82 2.52 -4.12
C ARG A 121 4.36 2.42 -3.68
N CYS A 122 3.44 2.13 -4.60
CA CYS A 122 2.02 1.99 -4.27
C CYS A 122 1.76 0.86 -3.26
N GLU A 123 2.45 -0.27 -3.40
CA GLU A 123 2.34 -1.38 -2.44
C GLU A 123 2.95 -1.01 -1.08
N GLY A 124 4.08 -0.30 -1.07
CA GLY A 124 4.64 0.28 0.15
C GLY A 124 3.67 1.23 0.86
N GLU A 125 3.02 2.14 0.11
CA GLU A 125 1.99 3.05 0.63
C GLU A 125 0.77 2.27 1.17
N ALA A 126 0.34 1.21 0.48
CA ALA A 126 -0.74 0.35 0.94
C ALA A 126 -0.40 -0.35 2.26
N CYS A 127 0.85 -0.82 2.42
CA CYS A 127 1.33 -1.40 3.68
C CYS A 127 1.41 -0.39 4.83
N LEU A 128 1.60 0.90 4.56
CA LEU A 128 1.57 1.95 5.59
C LEU A 128 0.16 2.35 6.01
N ALA A 129 -0.82 2.14 5.13
CA ALA A 129 -2.22 2.44 5.38
C ALA A 129 -3.02 1.26 5.98
N ALA A 130 -2.45 0.05 5.93
CA ALA A 130 -3.00 -1.18 6.52
C ALA A 130 -2.95 -1.15 8.05
#